data_AF-A0A8T0EIZ7-F1
#
_entry.id   AF-A0A8T0EIZ7-F1
#
_cell.length_a   1.000
_cell.length_b   1.000
_cell.length_c   1.000
_cell.angle_alpha   90.00
_cell.angle_beta   90.00
_cell.angle_gamma   90.00
#
_symmetry.space_group_name_H-M   'P 1'
#
loop_
_entity.id
_entity.type
_entity.pdbx_description
1 polymer ?
#
loop_
_entity_poly.entity_id
_entity_poly.type
_entity_poly.pdbx_seq_one_letter_code
_entity_poly.pdbx_strand_id
1 'polypeptide(L)'
;MKVLAVLLCLMVGDSFAFVGERCDYSSCKESNPFQALEDVRFMPNAQELREICPKMLEFLDCNINVIESCVGKSLTELVSSSNKTVAKGADTLLSIGTLVRDLCNPHSTFHKDYVSKIECFRGFVIVGSRLCELESKETLEDFYAKSKIEKGGLDDALNTEIKCLEAAYEVTCFSLRLGESCGETARRAFVNVARRMDVVMDIQCKDVSSSNLKNKFYDYMEVDDEQMSKIKETFDLFRRNKMKFSLLYLFLTTGASLAFITDRCDISKCSYTSPVEELQAVRYMPTERQLQRLCPKALSYLTCLFNIIENCVGHTVDILALSSNKSIASTAKALVEIDYLTVDTCDKKSWFRRAYLANIDCFRKFFSRNTRSCQKEAKYQLGEFVNSFNLTNGIINATVRAELQCLEGAFEYVCLTDKLRCVCCEYARWTYVTVLERLSPILREMHCLHVEGISILKEEFLDFLYDNEEYEEESRQILDIFID
;
A
#
# COMPACT_ATOMS: atom_id res chain seq x y z
N MET A 1 0.51 -6.44 -8.87
CA MET A 1 1.87 -6.49 -9.47
C MET A 1 2.84 -5.36 -9.09
N LYS A 2 2.57 -4.67 -7.98
CA LYS A 2 3.54 -3.81 -7.31
C LYS A 2 4.81 -4.58 -6.92
N VAL A 3 4.85 -5.92 -6.96
CA VAL A 3 5.87 -6.84 -6.42
C VAL A 3 7.32 -6.65 -6.90
N LEU A 4 7.62 -6.38 -8.18
CA LEU A 4 9.03 -6.19 -8.62
C LEU A 4 9.55 -4.78 -8.30
N ALA A 5 8.69 -3.77 -8.45
CA ALA A 5 8.96 -2.40 -8.00
C ALA A 5 9.00 -2.32 -6.47
N VAL A 6 8.11 -3.04 -5.77
CA VAL A 6 8.10 -3.26 -4.32
C VAL A 6 9.30 -4.06 -3.89
N LEU A 7 9.82 -5.02 -4.67
CA LEU A 7 11.07 -5.72 -4.40
C LEU A 7 12.24 -4.75 -4.32
N LEU A 8 12.33 -3.86 -5.30
CA LEU A 8 13.40 -2.88 -5.38
C LEU A 8 13.15 -1.68 -4.46
N CYS A 9 11.90 -1.31 -4.18
CA CYS A 9 11.55 -0.35 -3.14
C CYS A 9 11.66 -0.93 -1.73
N LEU A 10 11.53 -2.23 -1.51
CA LEU A 10 11.72 -2.86 -0.18
C LEU A 10 13.20 -3.04 0.11
N MET A 11 14.01 -3.23 -0.92
CA MET A 11 15.46 -3.15 -0.83
C MET A 11 15.97 -1.74 -0.55
N VAL A 12 15.14 -0.71 -0.60
CA VAL A 12 15.63 0.66 -0.65
C VAL A 12 14.90 1.64 0.28
N GLY A 13 13.60 1.43 0.52
CA GLY A 13 12.85 2.02 1.61
C GLY A 13 12.98 1.19 2.88
N ASP A 14 12.48 1.76 3.98
CA ASP A 14 12.55 1.38 5.41
C ASP A 14 12.22 -0.08 5.80
N SER A 15 12.26 -1.07 4.91
CA SER A 15 12.01 -2.49 5.23
C SER A 15 13.05 -3.09 6.17
N PHE A 16 14.20 -2.42 6.37
CA PHE A 16 15.18 -2.74 7.41
C PHE A 16 14.74 -2.26 8.81
N ALA A 17 13.63 -1.51 8.92
CA ALA A 17 12.97 -1.14 10.17
C ALA A 17 12.47 -2.37 10.98
N PHE A 18 12.48 -3.56 10.38
CA PHE A 18 12.12 -4.80 11.08
C PHE A 18 13.08 -5.13 12.24
N VAL A 19 14.33 -4.65 12.18
CA VAL A 19 15.30 -4.61 13.30
C VAL A 19 15.61 -3.15 13.69
N GLY A 20 15.13 -2.20 12.89
CA GLY A 20 15.61 -0.82 12.80
C GLY A 20 15.12 0.16 13.85
N GLU A 21 14.68 -0.29 15.02
CA GLU A 21 14.66 0.61 16.19
C GLU A 21 15.99 0.60 16.97
N ARG A 22 16.96 -0.26 16.61
CA ARG A 22 18.25 -0.37 17.34
C ARG A 22 19.52 -0.27 16.49
N CYS A 23 19.42 -0.35 15.17
CA CYS A 23 20.59 -0.44 14.30
C CYS A 23 20.72 0.81 13.43
N ASP A 24 21.93 1.36 13.37
CA ASP A 24 22.24 2.55 12.59
C ASP A 24 22.61 2.17 11.14
N TYR A 25 21.67 2.39 10.22
CA TYR A 25 21.84 2.12 8.80
C TYR A 25 22.37 3.33 8.01
N SER A 26 22.65 4.46 8.67
CA SER A 26 23.12 5.69 7.98
C SER A 26 24.39 5.45 7.18
N SER A 27 25.25 4.53 7.66
CA SER A 27 26.47 4.08 7.00
C SER A 27 26.24 3.42 5.63
N CYS A 28 25.04 2.92 5.34
CA CYS A 28 24.70 2.27 4.07
C CYS A 28 24.07 3.22 3.04
N LYS A 29 23.83 4.49 3.40
CA LYS A 29 23.07 5.44 2.56
C LYS A 29 23.77 5.74 1.23
N GLU A 30 25.09 5.84 1.21
CA GLU A 30 25.86 6.18 0.01
C GLU A 30 25.79 5.09 -1.07
N SER A 31 25.63 3.83 -0.67
CA SER A 31 25.52 2.68 -1.57
C SER A 31 24.10 2.43 -2.07
N ASN A 32 23.12 3.24 -1.63
CA ASN A 32 21.70 3.04 -1.92
C ASN A 32 21.41 3.07 -3.44
N PRO A 33 20.93 1.97 -4.04
CA PRO A 33 20.68 1.90 -5.48
C PRO A 33 19.35 2.55 -5.92
N PHE A 34 18.60 3.23 -5.04
CA PHE A 34 17.24 3.71 -5.35
C PHE A 34 17.14 4.45 -6.66
N GLN A 35 17.93 5.51 -6.78
CA GLN A 35 17.80 6.47 -7.85
C GLN A 35 18.16 5.80 -9.19
N ALA A 36 19.23 4.99 -9.18
CA ALA A 36 19.64 4.22 -10.35
C ALA A 36 18.58 3.17 -10.76
N LEU A 37 17.83 2.62 -9.80
CA LEU A 37 16.74 1.70 -10.07
C LEU A 37 15.47 2.41 -10.54
N GLU A 38 15.16 3.58 -9.99
CA GLU A 38 14.05 4.43 -10.41
C GLU A 38 14.21 4.90 -11.86
N ASP A 39 15.43 5.29 -12.24
CA ASP A 39 15.78 5.70 -13.61
C ASP A 39 15.46 4.61 -14.66
N VAL A 40 15.55 3.34 -14.26
CA VAL A 40 15.24 2.16 -15.10
C VAL A 40 13.88 1.54 -14.78
N ARG A 41 13.02 2.28 -14.06
CA ARG A 41 11.68 1.87 -13.62
C ARG A 41 11.66 0.52 -12.93
N PHE A 42 12.70 0.24 -12.15
CA PHE A 42 12.84 -0.98 -11.36
C PHE A 42 12.86 -2.27 -12.20
N MET A 43 13.27 -2.20 -13.46
CA MET A 43 13.31 -3.36 -14.36
C MET A 43 14.60 -3.39 -15.20
N PRO A 44 15.80 -3.35 -14.61
CA PRO A 44 17.04 -3.17 -15.36
C PRO A 44 17.26 -4.26 -16.43
N ASN A 45 17.71 -3.89 -17.64
CA ASN A 45 18.16 -4.84 -18.65
C ASN A 45 19.57 -5.35 -18.34
N ALA A 46 20.13 -6.18 -19.24
CA ALA A 46 21.46 -6.77 -19.06
C ALA A 46 22.59 -5.75 -18.86
N GLN A 47 22.51 -4.60 -19.53
CA GLN A 47 23.53 -3.55 -19.44
C GLN A 47 23.37 -2.76 -18.16
N GLU A 48 22.14 -2.33 -17.86
CA GLU A 48 21.79 -1.59 -16.64
C GLU A 48 22.11 -2.42 -15.39
N LEU A 49 21.88 -3.75 -15.41
CA LEU A 49 22.28 -4.64 -14.32
C LEU A 49 23.79 -4.62 -14.06
N ARG A 50 24.66 -4.48 -15.08
CA ARG A 50 26.12 -4.42 -14.86
C ARG A 50 26.51 -3.18 -14.06
N GLU A 51 25.79 -2.08 -14.26
CA GLU A 51 26.03 -0.81 -13.59
C GLU A 51 25.41 -0.77 -12.19
N ILE A 52 24.21 -1.35 -12.04
CA ILE A 52 23.42 -1.27 -10.80
C ILE A 52 23.80 -2.37 -9.80
N CYS A 53 24.14 -3.57 -10.26
CA CYS A 53 24.40 -4.72 -9.38
C CYS A 53 25.51 -4.51 -8.34
N PRO A 54 26.66 -3.88 -8.66
CA PRO A 54 27.66 -3.58 -7.65
C PRO A 54 27.08 -2.78 -6.48
N LYS A 55 26.27 -1.74 -6.77
CA LYS A 55 25.62 -0.91 -5.75
C LYS A 55 24.57 -1.70 -4.96
N MET A 56 23.75 -2.51 -5.63
CA MET A 56 22.76 -3.36 -4.97
C MET A 56 23.40 -4.35 -4.00
N LEU A 57 24.49 -5.00 -4.41
CA LEU A 57 25.21 -5.97 -3.59
C LEU A 57 25.91 -5.29 -2.41
N GLU A 58 26.57 -4.17 -2.66
CA GLU A 58 27.22 -3.37 -1.62
C GLU A 58 26.21 -2.87 -0.57
N PHE A 59 25.08 -2.34 -1.01
CA PHE A 59 24.00 -1.90 -0.13
C PHE A 59 23.43 -3.06 0.69
N LEU A 60 23.15 -4.20 0.04
CA LEU A 60 22.65 -5.41 0.70
C LEU A 60 23.62 -5.91 1.76
N ASP A 61 24.90 -6.05 1.41
CA ASP A 61 25.94 -6.53 2.32
C ASP A 61 26.15 -5.55 3.48
N CYS A 62 26.12 -4.24 3.21
CA CYS A 62 26.17 -3.22 4.26
C CYS A 62 25.02 -3.38 5.26
N ASN A 63 23.77 -3.50 4.79
CA ASN A 63 22.61 -3.66 5.67
C ASN A 63 22.67 -4.95 6.49
N ILE A 64 23.10 -6.06 5.88
CA ILE A 64 23.30 -7.33 6.59
C ILE A 64 24.35 -7.15 7.68
N ASN A 65 25.51 -6.55 7.36
CA ASN A 65 26.58 -6.33 8.33
C ASN A 65 26.15 -5.42 9.49
N VAL A 66 25.35 -4.38 9.21
CA VAL A 66 24.76 -3.51 10.25
C VAL A 66 23.86 -4.31 11.17
N ILE A 67 22.98 -5.17 10.63
CA ILE A 67 22.11 -6.03 11.45
C ILE A 67 22.92 -7.00 12.30
N GLU A 68 23.88 -7.69 11.70
CA GLU A 68 24.67 -8.71 12.39
C GLU A 68 25.52 -8.11 13.51
N SER A 69 26.14 -6.94 13.27
CA SER A 69 26.93 -6.21 14.27
C SER A 69 26.06 -5.63 15.38
N CYS A 70 24.89 -5.06 15.04
CA CYS A 70 23.94 -4.50 15.98
C CYS A 70 23.31 -5.56 16.91
N VAL A 71 22.92 -6.70 16.34
CA VAL A 71 22.24 -7.77 17.10
C VAL A 71 23.23 -8.76 17.73
N GLY A 72 24.48 -8.79 17.25
CA GLY A 72 25.52 -9.72 17.71
C GLY A 72 25.26 -11.17 17.31
N LYS A 73 24.50 -11.39 16.23
CA LYS A 73 24.13 -12.69 15.69
C LYS A 73 24.10 -12.63 14.18
N SER A 74 24.49 -13.72 13.53
CA SER A 74 24.36 -13.84 12.08
C SER A 74 22.90 -13.87 11.66
N LEU A 75 22.62 -13.45 10.42
CA LEU A 75 21.26 -13.46 9.88
C LEU A 75 20.67 -14.88 9.87
N THR A 76 21.49 -15.90 9.64
CA THR A 76 21.10 -17.32 9.69
C THR A 76 20.69 -17.77 11.10
N GLU A 77 21.38 -17.30 12.13
CA GLU A 77 20.98 -17.56 13.53
C GLU A 77 19.68 -16.85 13.88
N LEU A 78 19.46 -15.65 13.33
CA LEU A 78 18.23 -14.88 13.56
C LEU A 78 16.99 -15.54 12.97
N VAL A 79 17.09 -16.25 11.84
CA VAL A 79 15.99 -17.07 11.29
C VAL A 79 15.51 -18.12 12.30
N SER A 80 16.43 -18.66 13.12
CA SER A 80 16.12 -19.66 14.14
C SER A 80 15.72 -19.03 15.49
N SER A 81 15.50 -17.71 15.53
CA SER A 81 15.12 -17.00 16.75
C SER A 81 13.78 -17.49 17.31
N SER A 82 13.68 -17.58 18.63
CA SER A 82 12.40 -17.84 19.31
C SER A 82 11.41 -16.68 19.16
N ASN A 83 11.91 -15.48 18.84
CA ASN A 83 11.07 -14.35 18.47
C ASN A 83 10.65 -14.49 17.00
N LYS A 84 9.39 -14.90 16.79
CA LYS A 84 8.80 -15.13 15.46
C LYS A 84 8.87 -13.94 14.53
N THR A 85 8.78 -12.72 15.07
CA THR A 85 8.93 -11.49 14.32
C THR A 85 10.35 -11.46 13.77
N VAL A 86 11.37 -11.41 14.64
CA VAL A 86 12.79 -11.38 14.25
C VAL A 86 13.16 -12.51 13.28
N ALA A 87 12.68 -13.74 13.54
CA ALA A 87 12.89 -14.88 12.66
C ALA A 87 12.33 -14.65 11.25
N LYS A 88 11.10 -14.16 11.13
CA LYS A 88 10.46 -13.88 9.84
C LYS A 88 11.16 -12.72 9.11
N GLY A 89 11.57 -11.67 9.82
CA GLY A 89 12.33 -10.56 9.25
C GLY A 89 13.67 -11.00 8.69
N ALA A 90 14.41 -11.81 9.45
CA ALA A 90 15.68 -12.39 9.00
C ALA A 90 15.51 -13.32 7.78
N ASP A 91 14.47 -14.15 7.79
CA ASP A 91 14.14 -15.06 6.68
C ASP A 91 13.77 -14.27 5.39
N THR A 92 13.03 -13.18 5.55
CA THR A 92 12.71 -12.24 4.47
C THR A 92 13.96 -11.62 3.88
N LEU A 93 14.86 -11.11 4.74
CA LEU A 93 16.11 -10.48 4.31
C LEU A 93 17.04 -11.46 3.59
N LEU A 94 17.14 -12.71 4.07
CA LEU A 94 17.90 -13.76 3.38
C LEU A 94 17.29 -14.10 2.02
N SER A 95 15.96 -14.18 1.93
CA SER A 95 15.25 -14.49 0.70
C SER A 95 15.45 -13.40 -0.36
N ILE A 96 15.32 -12.13 0.04
CA ILE A 96 15.63 -10.96 -0.80
C ILE A 96 17.10 -10.99 -1.21
N GLY A 97 18.02 -11.15 -0.25
CA GLY A 97 19.45 -11.13 -0.53
C GLY A 97 19.89 -12.24 -1.48
N THR A 98 19.31 -13.43 -1.37
CA THR A 98 19.55 -14.54 -2.30
C THR A 98 19.02 -14.23 -3.70
N LEU A 99 17.84 -13.63 -3.79
CA LEU A 99 17.27 -13.22 -5.07
C LEU A 99 18.13 -12.17 -5.78
N VAL A 100 18.64 -11.16 -5.05
CA VAL A 100 19.54 -10.14 -5.59
C VAL A 100 20.85 -10.74 -6.06
N ARG A 101 21.46 -11.58 -5.24
CA ARG A 101 22.72 -12.25 -5.61
C ARG A 101 22.54 -13.12 -6.85
N ASP A 102 21.42 -13.83 -6.96
CA ASP A 102 21.08 -14.56 -8.18
C ASP A 102 20.84 -13.62 -9.37
N LEU A 103 20.10 -12.52 -9.20
CA LEU A 103 19.86 -11.53 -10.26
C LEU A 103 21.17 -10.90 -10.75
N CYS A 104 22.11 -10.67 -9.85
CA CYS A 104 23.38 -10.00 -10.13
C CYS A 104 24.52 -10.95 -10.51
N ASN A 105 24.29 -12.26 -10.46
CA ASN A 105 25.26 -13.26 -10.88
C ASN A 105 24.98 -13.69 -12.34
N PRO A 106 25.83 -13.31 -13.32
CA PRO A 106 25.62 -13.64 -14.73
C PRO A 106 25.56 -15.15 -15.03
N HIS A 107 26.07 -15.98 -14.13
CA HIS A 107 26.08 -17.43 -14.28
C HIS A 107 24.83 -18.10 -13.69
N SER A 108 24.07 -17.41 -12.85
CA SER A 108 22.85 -17.97 -12.25
C SER A 108 21.80 -18.25 -13.33
N THR A 109 20.97 -19.26 -13.10
CA THR A 109 19.83 -19.56 -13.97
C THR A 109 18.82 -18.42 -13.96
N PHE A 110 18.58 -17.81 -12.79
CA PHE A 110 17.65 -16.69 -12.65
C PHE A 110 18.07 -15.46 -13.46
N HIS A 111 19.34 -15.06 -13.42
CA HIS A 111 19.86 -13.94 -14.22
C HIS A 111 19.65 -14.20 -15.71
N LYS A 112 20.01 -15.39 -16.20
CA LYS A 112 19.87 -15.75 -17.61
C LYS A 112 18.41 -15.72 -18.05
N ASP A 113 17.52 -16.31 -17.25
CA ASP A 113 16.09 -16.34 -17.53
C ASP A 113 15.50 -14.93 -17.53
N TYR A 114 15.85 -14.10 -16.54
CA TYR A 114 15.41 -12.70 -16.42
C TYR A 114 15.88 -11.85 -17.60
N VAL A 115 17.20 -11.80 -17.84
CA VAL A 115 17.81 -10.96 -18.89
C VAL A 115 17.29 -11.35 -20.27
N SER A 116 17.08 -12.64 -20.53
CA SER A 116 16.57 -13.10 -21.83
C SER A 116 15.12 -12.65 -22.11
N LYS A 117 14.36 -12.23 -21.09
CA LYS A 117 12.92 -11.95 -21.17
C LYS A 117 12.49 -10.57 -20.70
N ILE A 118 13.40 -9.79 -20.12
CA ILE A 118 13.06 -8.51 -19.48
C ILE A 118 12.39 -7.50 -20.40
N GLU A 119 12.78 -7.43 -21.67
CA GLU A 119 12.15 -6.50 -22.63
C GLU A 119 10.67 -6.84 -22.88
N CYS A 120 10.33 -8.13 -23.01
CA CYS A 120 8.93 -8.55 -23.09
C CYS A 120 8.20 -8.32 -21.76
N PHE A 121 8.85 -8.65 -20.66
CA PHE A 121 8.30 -8.48 -19.32
C PHE A 121 7.94 -7.00 -19.04
N ARG A 122 8.81 -6.05 -19.38
CA ARG A 122 8.58 -4.59 -19.25
C ARG A 122 7.30 -4.14 -19.96
N GLY A 123 7.11 -4.56 -21.21
CA GLY A 123 5.91 -4.23 -21.98
C GLY A 123 4.66 -4.93 -21.43
N PHE A 124 4.81 -6.16 -20.96
CA PHE A 124 3.69 -6.97 -20.49
C PHE A 124 3.18 -6.57 -19.10
N VAL A 125 4.03 -6.15 -18.17
CA VAL A 125 3.65 -5.86 -16.77
C VAL A 125 2.49 -4.86 -16.68
N ILE A 126 2.50 -3.77 -17.43
CA ILE A 126 1.46 -2.74 -17.33
C ILE A 126 0.11 -3.27 -17.85
N VAL A 127 0.12 -3.99 -18.96
CA VAL A 127 -1.11 -4.48 -19.61
C VAL A 127 -1.63 -5.74 -18.91
N GLY A 128 -0.72 -6.68 -18.63
CA GLY A 128 -1.03 -7.96 -18.00
C GLY A 128 -1.57 -7.80 -16.58
N SER A 129 -1.12 -6.81 -15.79
CA SER A 129 -1.74 -6.56 -14.46
C SER A 129 -3.21 -6.24 -14.60
N ARG A 130 -3.52 -5.24 -15.43
CA ARG A 130 -4.88 -4.73 -15.58
C ARG A 130 -5.81 -5.80 -16.12
N LEU A 131 -5.37 -6.56 -17.11
CA LEU A 131 -6.13 -7.68 -17.66
C LEU A 131 -6.40 -8.74 -16.58
N CYS A 132 -5.40 -9.13 -15.81
CA CYS A 132 -5.56 -10.17 -14.79
C CYS A 132 -6.33 -9.72 -13.55
N GLU A 133 -6.28 -8.45 -13.19
CA GLU A 133 -7.13 -7.88 -12.15
C GLU A 133 -8.61 -7.96 -12.57
N LEU A 134 -8.92 -7.56 -13.82
CA LEU A 134 -10.28 -7.62 -14.36
C LEU A 134 -10.77 -9.06 -14.51
N GLU A 135 -9.96 -9.93 -15.12
CA GLU A 135 -10.28 -11.34 -15.33
C GLU A 135 -10.45 -12.08 -13.99
N SER A 136 -9.58 -11.79 -13.01
CA SER A 136 -9.69 -12.38 -11.69
C SER A 136 -11.01 -12.01 -11.02
N LYS A 137 -11.36 -10.73 -11.09
CA LYS A 137 -12.61 -10.22 -10.54
C LYS A 137 -13.84 -10.84 -11.21
N GLU A 138 -13.87 -10.88 -12.54
CA GLU A 138 -14.99 -11.45 -13.31
C GLU A 138 -15.16 -12.95 -13.04
N THR A 139 -14.07 -13.71 -13.17
CA THR A 139 -14.07 -15.17 -12.96
C THR A 139 -14.55 -15.52 -11.56
N LEU A 140 -14.09 -14.76 -10.56
CA LEU A 140 -14.46 -15.02 -9.18
C LEU A 140 -15.86 -14.54 -8.85
N GLU A 141 -16.31 -13.39 -9.36
CA GLU A 141 -17.70 -12.95 -9.23
C GLU A 141 -18.67 -14.02 -9.78
N ASP A 142 -18.39 -14.64 -10.94
CA ASP A 142 -19.21 -15.73 -11.48
C ASP A 142 -19.12 -17.01 -10.62
N PHE A 143 -17.91 -17.41 -10.20
CA PHE A 143 -17.72 -18.55 -9.30
C PHE A 143 -18.55 -18.44 -8.01
N TYR A 144 -18.50 -17.27 -7.36
CA TYR A 144 -19.23 -17.05 -6.11
C TYR A 144 -20.75 -17.05 -6.34
N ALA A 145 -21.23 -16.47 -7.44
CA ALA A 145 -22.64 -16.48 -7.80
C ALA A 145 -23.16 -17.92 -8.03
N LYS A 146 -22.46 -18.70 -8.86
CA LYS A 146 -22.82 -20.11 -9.16
C LYS A 146 -22.72 -21.01 -7.93
N SER A 147 -21.73 -20.76 -7.07
CA SER A 147 -21.53 -21.51 -5.83
C SER A 147 -22.44 -21.08 -4.68
N LYS A 148 -23.31 -20.07 -4.89
CA LYS A 148 -24.20 -19.48 -3.87
C LYS A 148 -23.43 -18.99 -2.64
N ILE A 149 -22.27 -18.40 -2.85
CA ILE A 149 -21.42 -17.84 -1.81
C ILE A 149 -21.76 -16.36 -1.66
N GLU A 150 -22.33 -15.99 -0.52
CA GLU A 150 -22.64 -14.59 -0.22
C GLU A 150 -21.36 -13.80 0.07
N LYS A 151 -20.97 -12.91 -0.86
CA LYS A 151 -19.95 -11.90 -0.59
C LYS A 151 -20.48 -10.91 0.46
N GLY A 152 -19.77 -10.75 1.60
CA GLY A 152 -20.08 -9.71 2.58
C GLY A 152 -20.92 -10.13 3.80
N GLY A 153 -21.03 -11.43 4.08
CA GLY A 153 -21.59 -11.94 5.34
C GLY A 153 -20.71 -11.62 6.58
N LEU A 154 -21.28 -11.82 7.79
CA LEU A 154 -20.64 -11.61 9.10
C LEU A 154 -19.42 -12.51 9.39
N ASP A 155 -19.10 -13.46 8.50
CA ASP A 155 -17.97 -14.38 8.69
C ASP A 155 -16.68 -13.80 8.11
N ASP A 156 -15.91 -13.15 8.99
CA ASP A 156 -14.57 -12.62 8.70
C ASP A 156 -13.61 -13.66 8.12
N ALA A 157 -13.81 -14.96 8.41
CA ALA A 157 -12.97 -16.02 7.86
C ALA A 157 -13.22 -16.23 6.36
N LEU A 158 -14.49 -16.33 5.97
CA LEU A 158 -14.88 -16.48 4.56
C LEU A 158 -14.46 -15.27 3.73
N ASN A 159 -14.64 -14.04 4.24
CA ASN A 159 -14.21 -12.84 3.52
C ASN A 159 -12.67 -12.77 3.34
N THR A 160 -11.91 -13.28 4.30
CA THR A 160 -10.44 -13.40 4.18
C THR A 160 -10.06 -14.42 3.11
N GLU A 161 -10.75 -15.55 3.09
CA GLU A 161 -10.55 -16.63 2.12
C GLU A 161 -10.89 -16.19 0.68
N ILE A 162 -11.95 -15.41 0.51
CA ILE A 162 -12.34 -14.77 -0.76
C ILE A 162 -11.22 -13.86 -1.28
N LYS A 163 -10.67 -12.99 -0.43
CA LYS A 163 -9.57 -12.09 -0.82
C LYS A 163 -8.31 -12.86 -1.19
N CYS A 164 -8.05 -13.96 -0.49
CA CYS A 164 -6.96 -14.86 -0.80
C CYS A 164 -7.12 -15.54 -2.14
N LEU A 165 -8.33 -15.99 -2.44
CA LEU A 165 -8.65 -16.58 -3.71
C LEU A 165 -8.51 -15.56 -4.86
N GLU A 166 -8.97 -14.32 -4.64
CA GLU A 166 -8.80 -13.19 -5.58
C GLU A 166 -7.34 -12.89 -5.88
N ALA A 167 -6.51 -12.75 -4.86
CA ALA A 167 -5.09 -12.44 -5.04
C ALA A 167 -4.29 -13.61 -5.62
N ALA A 168 -4.58 -14.84 -5.18
CA ALA A 168 -3.94 -16.04 -5.73
C ALA A 168 -4.26 -16.22 -7.22
N TYR A 169 -5.52 -15.98 -7.60
CA TYR A 169 -5.93 -16.09 -8.99
C TYR A 169 -5.40 -14.95 -9.87
N GLU A 170 -5.30 -13.72 -9.36
CA GLU A 170 -4.64 -12.61 -10.09
C GLU A 170 -3.19 -12.94 -10.42
N VAL A 171 -2.41 -13.43 -9.43
CA VAL A 171 -1.01 -13.83 -9.64
C VAL A 171 -0.90 -15.02 -10.60
N THR A 172 -1.86 -15.93 -10.55
CA THR A 172 -1.94 -17.07 -11.45
C THR A 172 -2.24 -16.65 -12.89
N CYS A 173 -3.28 -15.85 -13.11
CA CYS A 173 -3.58 -15.27 -14.42
C CYS A 173 -2.36 -14.56 -14.98
N PHE A 174 -1.70 -13.73 -14.17
CA PHE A 174 -0.55 -12.97 -14.62
C PHE A 174 0.59 -13.89 -15.06
N SER A 175 0.88 -14.92 -14.26
CA SER A 175 1.89 -15.94 -14.58
C SER A 175 1.56 -16.63 -15.90
N LEU A 176 0.32 -17.10 -16.08
CA LEU A 176 -0.11 -17.79 -17.29
C LEU A 176 0.00 -16.90 -18.54
N ARG A 177 -0.59 -15.71 -18.51
CA ARG A 177 -0.55 -14.78 -19.64
C ARG A 177 0.85 -14.28 -19.95
N LEU A 178 1.71 -14.14 -18.93
CA LEU A 178 3.13 -13.85 -19.13
C LEU A 178 3.83 -15.03 -19.84
N GLY A 179 3.49 -16.27 -19.48
CA GLY A 179 3.97 -17.46 -20.18
C GLY A 179 3.53 -17.53 -21.63
N GLU A 180 2.27 -17.18 -21.91
CA GLU A 180 1.73 -17.12 -23.27
C GLU A 180 2.39 -16.01 -24.11
N SER A 181 2.60 -14.83 -23.51
CA SER A 181 3.08 -13.65 -24.22
C SER A 181 4.61 -13.61 -24.35
N CYS A 182 5.32 -14.00 -23.30
CA CYS A 182 6.78 -13.88 -23.20
C CYS A 182 7.51 -15.24 -23.16
N GLY A 183 6.76 -16.34 -23.13
CA GLY A 183 7.27 -17.71 -23.11
C GLY A 183 7.47 -18.28 -21.71
N GLU A 184 7.58 -19.60 -21.63
CA GLU A 184 7.68 -20.35 -20.38
C GLU A 184 8.86 -19.92 -19.48
N THR A 185 9.98 -19.48 -20.07
CA THR A 185 11.10 -18.92 -19.30
C THR A 185 10.70 -17.68 -18.49
N ALA A 186 9.88 -16.79 -19.06
CA ALA A 186 9.40 -15.60 -18.36
C ALA A 186 8.45 -15.97 -17.22
N ARG A 187 7.54 -16.93 -17.48
CA ARG A 187 6.66 -17.50 -16.45
C ARG A 187 7.45 -18.06 -15.28
N ARG A 188 8.44 -18.93 -15.55
CA ARG A 188 9.27 -19.54 -14.50
C ARG A 188 10.08 -18.50 -13.72
N ALA A 189 10.65 -17.50 -14.40
CA ALA A 189 11.35 -16.41 -13.73
C ALA A 189 10.42 -15.66 -12.77
N PHE A 190 9.20 -15.32 -13.22
CA PHE A 190 8.18 -14.69 -12.38
C PHE A 190 7.75 -15.56 -11.19
N VAL A 191 7.45 -16.84 -11.41
CA VAL A 191 7.06 -17.77 -10.34
C VAL A 191 8.19 -17.95 -9.33
N ASN A 192 9.45 -18.00 -9.77
CA ASN A 192 10.61 -18.06 -8.88
C ASN A 192 10.73 -16.80 -8.01
N VAL A 193 10.48 -15.62 -8.58
CA VAL A 193 10.40 -14.38 -7.81
C VAL A 193 9.26 -14.44 -6.81
N ALA A 194 8.04 -14.75 -7.26
CA ALA A 194 6.85 -14.84 -6.41
C ALA A 194 7.04 -15.83 -5.25
N ARG A 195 7.69 -16.97 -5.51
CA ARG A 195 7.98 -18.00 -4.49
C ARG A 195 8.97 -17.53 -3.43
N ARG A 196 10.03 -16.84 -3.83
CA ARG A 196 11.03 -16.30 -2.89
C ARG A 196 10.54 -15.06 -2.14
N MET A 197 9.42 -14.51 -2.60
CA MET A 197 8.78 -13.32 -2.02
C MET A 197 7.44 -13.65 -1.37
N ASP A 198 7.14 -14.93 -1.12
CA ASP A 198 5.92 -15.36 -0.44
C ASP A 198 5.78 -14.68 0.94
N VAL A 199 6.90 -14.45 1.63
CA VAL A 199 6.96 -13.77 2.93
C VAL A 199 6.56 -12.29 2.84
N VAL A 200 6.82 -11.66 1.70
CA VAL A 200 6.63 -10.21 1.44
C VAL A 200 5.31 -9.92 0.78
N MET A 201 4.80 -10.82 -0.05
CA MET A 201 3.54 -10.61 -0.76
C MET A 201 2.34 -10.51 0.19
N ASP A 202 2.50 -10.80 1.49
CA ASP A 202 1.58 -10.59 2.63
C ASP A 202 0.08 -10.67 2.31
N ILE A 203 -0.29 -11.55 1.39
CA ILE A 203 -1.67 -11.89 1.15
C ILE A 203 -2.00 -12.87 2.27
N GLN A 204 -2.80 -12.37 3.22
CA GLN A 204 -3.14 -12.99 4.50
C GLN A 204 -4.00 -14.24 4.30
N CYS A 205 -3.40 -15.30 3.76
CA CYS A 205 -4.03 -16.57 3.57
C CYS A 205 -3.75 -17.45 4.77
N LYS A 206 -4.71 -17.49 5.69
CA LYS A 206 -4.87 -18.68 6.53
C LYS A 206 -4.97 -19.89 5.59
N ASP A 207 -4.34 -21.00 5.97
CA ASP A 207 -4.34 -22.29 5.26
C ASP A 207 -5.58 -22.45 4.36
N VAL A 208 -5.45 -22.03 3.09
CA VAL A 208 -6.49 -22.25 2.09
C VAL A 208 -6.64 -23.77 1.87
N SER A 209 -5.65 -24.56 2.30
CA SER A 209 -5.67 -26.02 2.31
C SER A 209 -6.68 -26.67 3.25
N SER A 210 -7.30 -25.94 4.19
CA SER A 210 -8.40 -26.49 5.01
C SER A 210 -9.79 -26.04 4.56
N SER A 211 -9.90 -25.27 3.47
CA SER A 211 -11.17 -24.71 3.04
C SER A 211 -11.73 -25.42 1.82
N ASN A 212 -13.03 -25.73 1.87
CA ASN A 212 -13.76 -26.29 0.72
C ASN A 212 -13.74 -25.34 -0.49
N LEU A 213 -13.41 -24.07 -0.34
CA LEU A 213 -13.55 -23.05 -1.38
C LEU A 213 -12.52 -23.15 -2.49
N LYS A 214 -11.24 -23.40 -2.16
CA LYS A 214 -10.18 -23.59 -3.17
C LYS A 214 -10.45 -24.81 -4.03
N ASN A 215 -10.87 -25.91 -3.41
CA ASN A 215 -11.22 -27.12 -4.15
C ASN A 215 -12.46 -26.87 -5.03
N LYS A 216 -13.51 -26.23 -4.49
CA LYS A 216 -14.67 -25.81 -5.30
C LYS A 216 -14.29 -24.89 -6.46
N PHE A 217 -13.32 -24.00 -6.26
CA PHE A 217 -12.82 -23.13 -7.31
C PHE A 217 -12.07 -23.91 -8.38
N TYR A 218 -11.26 -24.90 -8.00
CA TYR A 218 -10.62 -25.81 -8.95
C TYR A 218 -11.62 -26.63 -9.74
N ASP A 219 -12.66 -27.14 -9.09
CA ASP A 219 -13.72 -27.89 -9.76
C ASP A 219 -14.55 -26.99 -10.70
N TYR A 220 -14.65 -25.70 -10.39
CA TYR A 220 -15.30 -24.69 -11.22
C TYR A 220 -14.47 -24.31 -12.45
N MET A 221 -13.14 -24.37 -12.36
CA MET A 221 -12.26 -24.00 -13.46
C MET A 221 -12.23 -25.10 -14.52
N GLU A 222 -12.91 -24.85 -15.64
CA GLU A 222 -12.93 -25.74 -16.81
C GLU A 222 -11.65 -25.60 -17.64
N VAL A 223 -10.53 -26.09 -17.12
CA VAL A 223 -9.21 -26.05 -17.78
C VAL A 223 -8.60 -27.45 -17.87
N ASP A 224 -7.65 -27.64 -18.78
CA ASP A 224 -6.93 -28.92 -18.91
C ASP A 224 -5.98 -29.19 -17.73
N ASP A 225 -5.49 -30.44 -17.63
CA ASP A 225 -4.62 -30.88 -16.55
C ASP A 225 -3.29 -30.10 -16.48
N GLU A 226 -2.76 -29.65 -17.63
CA GLU A 226 -1.50 -28.91 -17.69
C GLU A 226 -1.69 -27.48 -17.13
N GLN A 227 -2.73 -26.78 -17.57
CA GLN A 227 -3.11 -25.47 -17.04
C GLN A 227 -3.47 -25.58 -15.56
N MET A 228 -4.25 -26.58 -15.17
CA MET A 228 -4.60 -26.83 -13.76
C MET A 228 -3.34 -27.05 -12.90
N SER A 229 -2.32 -27.75 -13.43
CA SER A 229 -1.05 -27.92 -12.74
C SER A 229 -0.33 -26.57 -12.52
N LYS A 230 -0.31 -25.68 -13.52
CA LYS A 230 0.28 -24.33 -13.40
C LYS A 230 -0.50 -23.44 -12.45
N ILE A 231 -1.82 -23.57 -12.42
CA ILE A 231 -2.70 -22.89 -11.47
C ILE A 231 -2.39 -23.34 -10.04
N LYS A 232 -2.33 -24.66 -9.80
CA LYS A 232 -2.00 -25.23 -8.48
C LYS A 232 -0.62 -24.79 -8.00
N GLU A 233 0.39 -24.80 -8.88
CA GLU A 233 1.75 -24.32 -8.58
C GLU A 233 1.74 -22.90 -8.01
N THR A 234 0.98 -22.00 -8.64
CA THR A 234 0.96 -20.58 -8.28
C THR A 234 0.10 -20.32 -7.04
N PHE A 235 -0.98 -21.08 -6.87
CA PHE A 235 -1.83 -21.04 -5.68
C PHE A 235 -1.14 -21.53 -4.42
N ASP A 236 -0.25 -22.51 -4.54
CA ASP A 236 0.46 -23.06 -3.39
C ASP A 236 1.49 -22.08 -2.79
N LEU A 237 1.81 -20.99 -3.51
CA LEU A 237 2.59 -19.86 -2.97
C LEU A 237 1.87 -19.16 -1.80
N PHE A 238 0.54 -19.27 -1.71
CA PHE A 238 -0.29 -18.60 -0.72
C PHE A 238 -0.61 -19.49 0.51
N ARG A 239 0.21 -20.51 0.79
CA ARG A 239 -0.11 -21.58 1.77
C ARG A 239 0.40 -21.36 3.20
N ARG A 240 0.99 -20.21 3.61
CA ARG A 240 1.58 -20.07 4.98
C ARG A 240 1.29 -18.76 5.73
N ASN A 241 1.34 -18.88 7.07
CA ASN A 241 0.73 -18.08 8.15
C ASN A 241 1.08 -16.57 8.32
N LYS A 242 0.02 -15.79 8.63
CA LYS A 242 -0.16 -14.62 9.56
C LYS A 242 0.74 -13.38 9.38
N MET A 243 0.16 -12.18 9.18
CA MET A 243 -0.20 -11.14 10.18
C MET A 243 -1.09 -10.05 9.52
N LYS A 244 -1.65 -9.06 10.26
CA LYS A 244 -2.92 -8.32 10.01
C LYS A 244 -2.75 -6.89 9.42
N PHE A 245 -3.78 -6.40 8.71
CA PHE A 245 -3.88 -5.03 8.14
C PHE A 245 -4.84 -4.15 8.97
N SER A 246 -4.41 -2.99 9.49
CA SER A 246 -5.28 -1.92 10.02
C SER A 246 -4.49 -0.72 10.54
N LEU A 247 -4.92 0.51 10.22
CA LEU A 247 -4.39 1.84 10.63
C LEU A 247 -2.89 2.11 10.40
N LEU A 248 -2.09 1.06 10.34
CA LEU A 248 -0.70 1.01 9.98
C LEU A 248 -0.46 1.67 8.62
N TYR A 249 -1.40 1.56 7.68
CA TYR A 249 -1.26 2.21 6.37
C TYR A 249 -1.27 3.73 6.49
N LEU A 250 -2.02 4.30 7.43
CA LEU A 250 -2.08 5.74 7.68
C LEU A 250 -0.84 6.25 8.43
N PHE A 251 -0.24 5.42 9.29
CA PHE A 251 1.05 5.69 9.96
C PHE A 251 2.28 5.38 9.08
N LEU A 252 2.15 4.51 8.08
CA LEU A 252 3.22 4.19 7.13
C LEU A 252 3.23 5.15 5.94
N THR A 253 2.06 5.67 5.51
CA THR A 253 2.01 6.76 4.53
C THR A 253 2.57 8.05 5.11
N THR A 254 2.53 8.25 6.43
CA THR A 254 3.28 9.33 7.08
C THR A 254 4.79 9.14 7.06
N GLY A 255 5.28 7.90 6.94
CA GLY A 255 6.71 7.63 6.70
C GLY A 255 7.18 8.16 5.33
N ALA A 256 6.34 8.02 4.30
CA ALA A 256 6.61 8.58 2.98
C ALA A 256 6.59 10.12 2.98
N SER A 257 5.66 10.75 3.69
CA SER A 257 5.62 12.23 3.84
C SER A 257 6.74 12.76 4.73
N LEU A 258 7.20 11.97 5.72
CA LEU A 258 8.29 12.33 6.62
C LEU A 258 9.68 12.15 6.01
N ALA A 259 9.83 11.48 4.87
CA ALA A 259 11.11 11.12 4.26
C ALA A 259 12.10 12.30 4.14
N PHE A 260 11.60 13.53 3.96
CA PHE A 260 12.43 14.74 3.89
C PHE A 260 12.90 15.22 5.27
N ILE A 261 12.07 15.11 6.30
CA ILE A 261 12.38 15.52 7.67
C ILE A 261 13.22 14.44 8.37
N THR A 262 12.91 13.16 8.13
CA THR A 262 13.69 12.01 8.64
C THR A 262 15.10 11.98 8.09
N ASP A 263 15.32 12.46 6.86
CA ASP A 263 16.63 12.47 6.22
C ASP A 263 17.61 13.47 6.85
N ARG A 264 17.10 14.46 7.59
CA ARG A 264 17.90 15.48 8.30
C ARG A 264 17.83 15.34 9.81
N CYS A 265 16.75 14.80 10.33
CA CYS A 265 16.46 14.73 11.76
C CYS A 265 16.39 13.29 12.21
N ASP A 266 17.15 12.97 13.26
CA ASP A 266 17.24 11.64 13.86
C ASP A 266 15.97 11.31 14.68
N ILE A 267 14.84 11.17 13.98
CA ILE A 267 13.54 10.84 14.59
C ILE A 267 13.50 9.43 15.16
N SER A 268 14.51 8.60 14.85
CA SER A 268 14.67 7.24 15.38
C SER A 268 14.73 7.21 16.91
N LYS A 269 15.17 8.32 17.53
CA LYS A 269 15.14 8.52 18.98
C LYS A 269 13.74 8.45 19.58
N CYS A 270 12.66 8.60 18.82
CA CYS A 270 11.29 8.46 19.29
C CYS A 270 10.76 7.01 19.26
N SER A 271 11.54 6.05 18.79
CA SER A 271 11.16 4.63 18.70
C SER A 271 10.59 4.05 20.01
N TYR A 272 11.18 4.38 21.16
CA TYR A 272 10.71 3.86 22.46
C TYR A 272 9.31 4.34 22.86
N THR A 273 8.80 5.42 22.25
CA THR A 273 7.42 5.91 22.44
C THR A 273 6.49 5.53 21.29
N SER A 274 7.01 4.85 20.27
CA SER A 274 6.28 4.45 19.07
C SER A 274 5.02 3.64 19.40
N PRO A 275 3.84 4.05 18.89
CA PRO A 275 2.61 3.27 19.05
C PRO A 275 2.53 2.10 18.05
N VAL A 276 3.58 1.84 17.26
CA VAL A 276 3.54 0.88 16.14
C VAL A 276 3.15 -0.53 16.59
N GLU A 277 3.74 -1.06 17.66
CA GLU A 277 3.40 -2.40 18.17
C GLU A 277 1.93 -2.52 18.59
N GLU A 278 1.41 -1.51 19.29
CA GLU A 278 0.00 -1.44 19.68
C GLU A 278 -0.92 -1.27 18.48
N LEU A 279 -0.55 -0.43 17.51
CA LEU A 279 -1.31 -0.22 16.27
C LEU A 279 -1.37 -1.50 15.44
N GLN A 280 -0.27 -2.26 15.35
CA GLN A 280 -0.22 -3.58 14.72
C GLN A 280 -1.11 -4.61 15.42
N ALA A 281 -1.32 -4.47 16.73
CA ALA A 281 -2.24 -5.33 17.48
C ALA A 281 -3.72 -5.00 17.19
N VAL A 282 -4.02 -3.78 16.72
CA VAL A 282 -5.37 -3.35 16.37
C VAL A 282 -5.70 -3.80 14.93
N ARG A 283 -6.83 -4.52 14.75
CA ARG A 283 -7.28 -5.05 13.46
C ARG A 283 -8.18 -4.13 12.64
N TYR A 284 -8.70 -3.04 13.22
CA TYR A 284 -9.54 -2.01 12.57
C TYR A 284 -9.47 -0.68 13.37
N MET A 285 -10.40 0.26 13.14
CA MET A 285 -10.67 1.40 14.02
C MET A 285 -10.62 1.02 15.53
N PRO A 286 -9.78 1.66 16.37
CA PRO A 286 -9.57 1.29 17.78
C PRO A 286 -10.77 1.54 18.69
N THR A 287 -11.22 0.52 19.42
CA THR A 287 -12.22 0.65 20.50
C THR A 287 -11.72 1.51 21.66
N GLU A 288 -12.61 1.95 22.54
CA GLU A 288 -12.26 2.71 23.76
C GLU A 288 -11.12 2.06 24.58
N ARG A 289 -11.16 0.73 24.76
CA ARG A 289 -10.10 -0.01 25.47
C ARG A 289 -8.76 0.01 24.73
N GLN A 290 -8.77 0.04 23.40
CA GLN A 290 -7.57 0.12 22.59
C GLN A 290 -7.03 1.56 22.57
N LEU A 291 -7.89 2.58 22.46
CA LEU A 291 -7.51 3.98 22.61
C LEU A 291 -6.87 4.27 23.96
N GLN A 292 -7.36 3.69 25.06
CA GLN A 292 -6.74 3.84 26.38
C GLN A 292 -5.28 3.36 26.43
N ARG A 293 -4.90 2.39 25.59
CA ARG A 293 -3.52 1.89 25.49
C ARG A 293 -2.70 2.66 24.46
N LEU A 294 -3.32 3.01 23.33
CA LEU A 294 -2.68 3.70 22.22
C LEU A 294 -2.36 5.16 22.52
N CYS A 295 -3.31 5.88 23.14
CA CYS A 295 -3.23 7.33 23.28
C CYS A 295 -2.00 7.84 24.03
N PRO A 296 -1.60 7.27 25.19
CA PRO A 296 -0.39 7.70 25.86
C PRO A 296 0.86 7.55 24.98
N LYS A 297 0.95 6.47 24.20
CA LYS A 297 2.07 6.21 23.29
C LYS A 297 2.04 7.15 22.09
N ALA A 298 0.90 7.29 21.42
CA ALA A 298 0.75 8.16 20.25
C ALA A 298 1.07 9.62 20.58
N LEU A 299 0.54 10.15 21.70
CA LEU A 299 0.83 11.51 22.16
C LEU A 299 2.32 11.67 22.52
N SER A 300 2.91 10.70 23.22
CA SER A 300 4.32 10.74 23.58
C SER A 300 5.24 10.64 22.36
N TYR A 301 4.82 9.92 21.32
CA TYR A 301 5.55 9.80 20.06
C TYR A 301 5.53 11.11 19.28
N LEU A 302 4.36 11.72 19.10
CA LEU A 302 4.22 13.01 18.41
C LEU A 302 4.96 14.13 19.15
N THR A 303 4.86 14.19 20.47
CA THR A 303 5.63 15.13 21.29
C THR A 303 7.14 14.97 21.06
N CYS A 304 7.62 13.71 21.02
CA CYS A 304 9.02 13.43 20.74
C CYS A 304 9.41 13.87 19.32
N LEU A 305 8.60 13.57 18.31
CA LEU A 305 8.83 13.99 16.93
C LEU A 305 8.95 15.51 16.84
N PHE A 306 8.00 16.25 17.41
CA PHE A 306 7.99 17.71 17.35
C PHE A 306 9.23 18.31 18.01
N ASN A 307 9.63 17.79 19.19
CA ASN A 307 10.86 18.21 19.86
C ASN A 307 12.11 17.94 19.01
N ILE A 308 12.20 16.78 18.36
CA ILE A 308 13.36 16.46 17.53
C ILE A 308 13.41 17.37 16.30
N ILE A 309 12.28 17.59 15.64
CA ILE A 309 12.18 18.47 14.47
C ILE A 309 12.57 19.89 14.86
N GLU A 310 12.07 20.41 15.98
CA GLU A 310 12.40 21.74 16.47
C GLU A 310 13.90 21.88 16.78
N ASN A 311 14.50 20.91 17.46
CA ASN A 311 15.92 20.94 17.77
C ASN A 311 16.83 20.77 16.54
N CYS A 312 16.36 20.00 15.55
CA CYS A 312 17.11 19.71 14.34
C CYS A 312 17.08 20.87 13.33
N VAL A 313 15.89 21.44 13.11
CA VAL A 313 15.65 22.46 12.08
C VAL A 313 15.72 23.88 12.66
N GLY A 314 15.62 24.04 13.99
CA GLY A 314 15.62 25.33 14.69
C GLY A 314 14.28 26.06 14.65
N HIS A 315 13.21 25.38 14.20
CA HIS A 315 11.86 25.93 14.06
C HIS A 315 10.82 24.88 14.46
N THR A 316 9.73 25.31 15.09
CA THR A 316 8.60 24.42 15.40
C THR A 316 7.94 23.91 14.13
N VAL A 317 7.24 22.76 14.23
CA VAL A 317 6.49 22.20 13.09
C VAL A 317 5.45 23.19 12.56
N ASP A 318 4.81 23.97 13.43
CA ASP A 318 3.86 25.03 13.02
C ASP A 318 4.53 26.11 12.15
N ILE A 319 5.77 26.51 12.47
CA ILE A 319 6.52 27.47 11.66
C ILE A 319 6.92 26.83 10.32
N LEU A 320 7.31 25.55 10.32
CA LEU A 320 7.64 24.82 9.10
C LEU A 320 6.44 24.66 8.17
N ALA A 321 5.22 24.55 8.71
CA ALA A 321 3.99 24.52 7.92
C ALA A 321 3.73 25.81 7.13
N LEU A 322 4.40 26.91 7.49
CA LEU A 322 4.38 28.21 6.79
C LEU A 322 5.60 28.41 5.87
N SER A 323 6.42 27.38 5.68
CA SER A 323 7.62 27.46 4.84
C SER A 323 7.29 27.82 3.40
N SER A 324 8.15 28.62 2.75
CA SER A 324 8.08 28.88 1.32
C SER A 324 8.42 27.65 0.46
N ASN A 325 9.07 26.64 1.04
CA ASN A 325 9.28 25.36 0.41
C ASN A 325 8.01 24.50 0.56
N LYS A 326 7.28 24.33 -0.55
CA LYS A 326 6.00 23.59 -0.60
C LYS A 326 6.09 22.18 -0.02
N SER A 327 7.17 21.45 -0.25
CA SER A 327 7.33 20.09 0.28
C SER A 327 7.46 20.12 1.80
N ILE A 328 8.29 21.01 2.35
CA ILE A 328 8.45 21.17 3.81
C ILE A 328 7.13 21.61 4.45
N ALA A 329 6.47 22.59 3.84
CA ALA A 329 5.19 23.11 4.33
C ALA A 329 4.10 22.03 4.33
N SER A 330 3.99 21.24 3.26
CA SER A 330 3.00 20.16 3.14
C SER A 330 3.20 19.09 4.21
N THR A 331 4.43 18.57 4.36
CA THR A 331 4.76 17.57 5.38
C THR A 331 4.50 18.10 6.80
N ALA A 332 4.93 19.33 7.09
CA ALA A 332 4.74 19.92 8.41
C ALA A 332 3.25 20.16 8.71
N LYS A 333 2.47 20.60 7.72
CA LYS A 333 1.01 20.77 7.85
C LYS A 333 0.32 19.43 8.09
N ALA A 334 0.72 18.38 7.38
CA ALA A 334 0.26 17.02 7.63
C ALA A 334 0.53 16.57 9.08
N LEU A 335 1.74 16.81 9.60
CA LEU A 335 2.10 16.46 10.98
C LEU A 335 1.27 17.21 12.03
N VAL A 336 1.03 18.50 11.81
CA VAL A 336 0.17 19.32 12.68
C VAL A 336 -1.25 18.76 12.71
N GLU A 337 -1.82 18.41 11.56
CA GLU A 337 -3.18 17.86 11.52
C GLU A 337 -3.29 16.45 12.13
N ILE A 338 -2.25 15.62 11.99
CA ILE A 338 -2.16 14.32 12.69
C ILE A 338 -2.11 14.53 14.20
N ASP A 339 -1.35 15.51 14.68
CA ASP A 339 -1.29 15.83 16.10
C ASP A 339 -2.66 16.28 16.62
N TYR A 340 -3.33 17.21 15.93
CA TYR A 340 -4.69 17.63 16.28
C TYR A 340 -5.66 16.45 16.33
N LEU A 341 -5.70 15.61 15.28
CA LEU A 341 -6.56 14.42 15.26
C LEU A 341 -6.23 13.45 16.39
N THR A 342 -4.95 13.27 16.72
CA THR A 342 -4.52 12.39 17.79
C THR A 342 -4.95 12.92 19.14
N VAL A 343 -4.72 14.22 19.41
CA VAL A 343 -5.17 14.91 20.62
C VAL A 343 -6.70 14.81 20.76
N ASP A 344 -7.44 15.10 19.69
CA ASP A 344 -8.91 15.04 19.70
C ASP A 344 -9.45 13.62 19.88
N THR A 345 -8.82 12.61 19.28
CA THR A 345 -9.18 11.20 19.49
C THR A 345 -8.86 10.77 20.92
N CYS A 346 -7.79 11.32 21.51
CA CYS A 346 -7.27 10.91 22.80
C CYS A 346 -7.85 11.66 24.00
N ASP A 347 -8.40 12.85 23.80
CA ASP A 347 -9.11 13.59 24.84
C ASP A 347 -10.50 13.00 25.07
N LYS A 348 -10.73 12.51 26.30
CA LYS A 348 -12.04 11.99 26.74
C LYS A 348 -13.14 13.06 26.70
N LYS A 349 -12.78 14.33 26.74
CA LYS A 349 -13.70 15.47 26.67
C LYS A 349 -13.88 16.01 25.25
N SER A 350 -13.07 15.59 24.28
CA SER A 350 -13.25 16.03 22.91
C SER A 350 -14.59 15.53 22.36
N TRP A 351 -15.27 16.41 21.62
CA TRP A 351 -16.45 16.04 20.85
C TRP A 351 -16.11 14.96 19.83
N PHE A 352 -14.92 15.04 19.21
CA PHE A 352 -14.51 14.13 18.14
C PHE A 352 -14.40 12.70 18.64
N ARG A 353 -13.73 12.46 19.78
CA ARG A 353 -13.66 11.13 20.40
C ARG A 353 -15.05 10.56 20.69
N ARG A 354 -15.96 11.36 21.25
CA ARG A 354 -17.32 10.90 21.56
C ARG A 354 -18.06 10.49 20.29
N ALA A 355 -17.98 11.32 19.26
CA ALA A 355 -18.59 11.07 17.96
C ALA A 355 -18.00 9.82 17.29
N TYR A 356 -16.69 9.68 17.31
CA TYR A 356 -15.95 8.51 16.83
C TYR A 356 -16.38 7.22 17.53
N LEU A 357 -16.36 7.20 18.86
CA LEU A 357 -16.70 6.01 19.65
C LEU A 357 -18.17 5.62 19.53
N ALA A 358 -19.06 6.60 19.39
CA ALA A 358 -20.48 6.35 19.16
C ALA A 358 -20.73 5.64 17.82
N ASN A 359 -19.87 5.86 16.82
CA ASN A 359 -20.05 5.37 15.45
C ASN A 359 -19.09 4.25 15.04
N ILE A 360 -18.15 3.85 15.90
CA ILE A 360 -17.05 2.94 15.54
C ILE A 360 -17.51 1.60 14.96
N ASP A 361 -18.56 1.00 15.52
CA ASP A 361 -19.08 -0.27 15.04
C ASP A 361 -19.81 -0.10 13.70
N CYS A 362 -20.42 1.06 13.47
CA CYS A 362 -21.01 1.39 12.19
C CYS A 362 -19.93 1.62 11.14
N PHE A 363 -18.91 2.45 11.42
CA PHE A 363 -17.77 2.65 10.53
C PHE A 363 -17.11 1.33 10.12
N ARG A 364 -16.86 0.44 11.09
CA ARG A 364 -16.24 -0.86 10.81
C ARG A 364 -17.05 -1.67 9.79
N LYS A 365 -18.36 -1.76 9.98
CA LYS A 365 -19.27 -2.46 9.04
C LYS A 365 -19.37 -1.72 7.71
N PHE A 366 -19.48 -0.40 7.76
CA PHE A 366 -19.66 0.48 6.62
C PHE A 366 -18.47 0.38 5.65
N PHE A 367 -17.25 0.68 6.10
CA PHE A 367 -16.07 0.68 5.24
C PHE A 367 -15.77 -0.73 4.71
N SER A 368 -16.01 -1.78 5.50
CA SER A 368 -15.83 -3.16 5.03
C SER A 368 -16.72 -3.52 3.83
N ARG A 369 -17.87 -2.86 3.67
CA ARG A 369 -18.87 -3.13 2.63
C ARG A 369 -18.83 -2.12 1.48
N ASN A 370 -18.57 -0.86 1.77
CA ASN A 370 -18.82 0.23 0.83
C ASN A 370 -17.55 0.74 0.12
N THR A 371 -16.34 0.53 0.65
CA THR A 371 -15.10 0.99 0.00
C THR A 371 -14.98 0.48 -1.44
N ARG A 372 -15.11 -0.84 -1.67
CA ARG A 372 -15.02 -1.40 -3.03
C ARG A 372 -16.18 -0.94 -3.93
N SER A 373 -17.37 -0.70 -3.36
CA SER A 373 -18.49 -0.18 -4.13
C SER A 373 -18.22 1.25 -4.59
N CYS A 374 -17.72 2.11 -3.71
CA CYS A 374 -17.40 3.50 -4.04
C CYS A 374 -16.22 3.62 -4.99
N GLN A 375 -15.23 2.74 -4.90
CA GLN A 375 -14.15 2.65 -5.89
C GLN A 375 -14.67 2.32 -7.29
N LYS A 376 -15.58 1.32 -7.40
CA LYS A 376 -16.21 0.98 -8.68
C LYS A 376 -17.03 2.15 -9.23
N GLU A 377 -17.75 2.85 -8.35
CA GLU A 377 -18.59 3.99 -8.71
C GLU A 377 -17.77 5.19 -9.17
N ALA A 378 -16.70 5.54 -8.46
CA ALA A 378 -15.76 6.58 -8.86
C ALA A 378 -15.16 6.32 -10.23
N LYS A 379 -14.67 5.10 -10.45
CA LYS A 379 -14.11 4.70 -11.74
C LYS A 379 -15.14 4.75 -12.87
N TYR A 380 -16.39 4.37 -12.58
CA TYR A 380 -17.48 4.44 -13.54
C TYR A 380 -17.81 5.89 -13.91
N GLN A 381 -18.04 6.75 -12.91
CA GLN A 381 -18.39 8.16 -13.13
C GLN A 381 -17.28 8.91 -13.87
N LEU A 382 -16.02 8.67 -13.49
CA LEU A 382 -14.88 9.25 -14.19
C LEU A 382 -14.75 8.74 -15.62
N GLY A 383 -15.07 7.46 -15.87
CA GLY A 383 -15.12 6.90 -17.22
C GLY A 383 -16.17 7.58 -18.09
N GLU A 384 -17.37 7.80 -17.56
CA GLU A 384 -18.44 8.52 -18.25
C GLU A 384 -18.06 9.99 -18.52
N PHE A 385 -17.43 10.67 -17.56
CA PHE A 385 -16.89 12.01 -17.74
C PHE A 385 -15.84 12.08 -18.87
N VAL A 386 -14.86 11.17 -18.87
CA VAL A 386 -13.85 11.10 -19.94
C VAL A 386 -14.47 10.88 -21.31
N ASN A 387 -15.53 10.08 -21.38
CA ASN A 387 -16.27 9.81 -22.61
C ASN A 387 -17.09 11.02 -23.08
N SER A 388 -17.80 11.70 -22.17
CA SER A 388 -18.67 12.83 -22.49
C SER A 388 -17.88 14.04 -23.01
N PHE A 389 -16.68 14.27 -22.48
CA PHE A 389 -15.78 15.33 -22.92
C PHE A 389 -14.87 14.95 -24.09
N ASN A 390 -15.07 13.76 -24.70
CA ASN A 390 -14.24 13.24 -25.80
C ASN A 390 -12.73 13.35 -25.49
N LEU A 391 -12.34 13.10 -24.24
CA LEU A 391 -10.94 13.07 -23.85
C LEU A 391 -10.29 11.81 -24.45
N THR A 392 -9.92 11.90 -25.73
CA THR A 392 -9.30 10.79 -26.45
C THR A 392 -7.89 10.52 -25.93
N ASN A 393 -7.39 9.30 -26.14
CA ASN A 393 -6.03 8.89 -25.77
C ASN A 393 -4.91 9.80 -26.31
N GLY A 394 -5.19 10.64 -27.34
CA GLY A 394 -4.24 11.63 -27.87
C GLY A 394 -4.17 12.94 -27.07
N ILE A 395 -5.19 13.27 -26.26
CA ILE A 395 -5.29 14.49 -25.45
C ILE A 395 -4.86 14.22 -24.00
N ILE A 396 -5.04 12.99 -23.51
CA ILE A 396 -4.66 12.57 -22.15
C ILE A 396 -3.13 12.45 -22.06
N ASN A 397 -2.47 13.58 -21.78
CA ASN A 397 -1.07 13.63 -21.39
C ASN A 397 -0.91 13.17 -19.92
N ALA A 398 0.34 13.15 -19.43
CA ALA A 398 0.63 12.70 -18.06
C ALA A 398 -0.07 13.57 -16.99
N THR A 399 -0.20 14.87 -17.21
CA THR A 399 -0.85 15.82 -16.31
C THR A 399 -2.35 15.56 -16.20
N VAL A 400 -3.05 15.46 -17.34
CA VAL A 400 -4.49 15.12 -17.39
C VAL A 400 -4.74 13.76 -16.74
N ARG A 401 -3.86 12.78 -16.95
CA ARG A 401 -3.98 11.47 -16.30
C ARG A 401 -3.84 11.57 -14.77
N ALA A 402 -2.92 12.38 -14.26
CA ALA A 402 -2.76 12.59 -12.84
C ALA A 402 -3.97 13.31 -12.22
N GLU A 403 -4.52 14.31 -12.92
CA GLU A 403 -5.76 14.99 -12.51
C GLU A 403 -6.96 14.03 -12.47
N LEU A 404 -7.13 13.19 -13.49
CA LEU A 404 -8.17 12.16 -13.50
C LEU A 404 -8.01 11.16 -12.34
N GLN A 405 -6.78 10.73 -12.03
CA GLN A 405 -6.54 9.86 -10.87
C GLN A 405 -6.86 10.54 -9.53
N CYS A 406 -6.53 11.82 -9.41
CA CYS A 406 -6.88 12.63 -8.24
C CYS A 406 -8.42 12.74 -8.10
N LEU A 407 -9.14 13.01 -9.20
CA LEU A 407 -10.61 13.05 -9.23
C LEU A 407 -11.24 11.69 -8.89
N GLU A 408 -10.68 10.58 -9.38
CA GLU A 408 -11.14 9.22 -9.02
C GLU A 408 -11.06 9.01 -7.50
N GLY A 409 -9.91 9.33 -6.92
CA GLY A 409 -9.69 9.21 -5.48
C GLY A 409 -10.63 10.12 -4.68
N ALA A 410 -10.73 11.39 -5.06
CA ALA A 410 -11.60 12.36 -4.39
C ALA A 410 -13.08 11.94 -4.44
N PHE A 411 -13.57 11.46 -5.58
CA PHE A 411 -14.94 10.99 -5.71
C PHE A 411 -15.22 9.70 -4.92
N GLU A 412 -14.23 8.82 -4.74
CA GLU A 412 -14.37 7.68 -3.82
C GLU A 412 -14.75 8.17 -2.40
N TYR A 413 -14.13 9.25 -1.93
CA TYR A 413 -14.42 9.85 -0.62
C TYR A 413 -15.78 10.55 -0.58
N VAL A 414 -16.23 11.18 -1.67
CA VAL A 414 -17.59 11.72 -1.81
C VAL A 414 -18.61 10.60 -1.66
N CYS A 415 -18.50 9.55 -2.47
CA CYS A 415 -19.39 8.40 -2.40
C CYS A 415 -19.42 7.75 -1.01
N LEU A 416 -18.26 7.61 -0.37
CA LEU A 416 -18.17 7.06 0.98
C LEU A 416 -18.92 7.94 1.98
N THR A 417 -18.80 9.26 1.87
CA THR A 417 -19.46 10.20 2.78
C THR A 417 -20.98 10.17 2.62
N ASP A 418 -21.47 10.16 1.38
CA ASP A 418 -22.90 10.08 1.07
C ASP A 418 -23.53 8.79 1.57
N LYS A 419 -22.89 7.65 1.29
CA LYS A 419 -23.38 6.36 1.77
C LYS A 419 -23.30 6.25 3.29
N LEU A 420 -22.32 6.91 3.93
CA LEU A 420 -22.15 6.90 5.38
C LEU A 420 -23.30 7.65 6.09
N ARG A 421 -23.79 8.74 5.49
CA ARG A 421 -25.01 9.43 5.93
C ARG A 421 -26.19 8.47 6.01
N CYS A 422 -26.39 7.70 4.94
CA CYS A 422 -27.53 6.80 4.78
C CYS A 422 -27.44 5.54 5.67
N VAL A 423 -26.23 5.00 5.86
CA VAL A 423 -26.04 3.72 6.56
C VAL A 423 -25.84 3.89 8.06
N CYS A 424 -25.15 4.95 8.48
CA CYS A 424 -24.82 5.18 9.88
C CYS A 424 -25.70 6.27 10.48
N CYS A 425 -25.39 7.53 10.18
CA CYS A 425 -26.18 8.72 10.49
C CYS A 425 -25.40 9.97 10.07
N GLU A 426 -26.04 11.13 10.16
CA GLU A 426 -25.40 12.43 9.94
C GLU A 426 -24.18 12.64 10.85
N TYR A 427 -24.25 12.24 12.12
CA TYR A 427 -23.12 12.38 13.04
C TYR A 427 -21.88 11.57 12.63
N ALA A 428 -22.09 10.40 12.03
CA ALA A 428 -21.04 9.55 11.50
C ALA A 428 -20.40 10.19 10.25
N ARG A 429 -21.23 10.79 9.39
CA ARG A 429 -20.81 11.58 8.23
C ARG A 429 -19.89 12.72 8.65
N TRP A 430 -20.36 13.57 9.57
CA TRP A 430 -19.59 14.70 10.10
C TRP A 430 -18.24 14.26 10.68
N THR A 431 -18.22 13.20 11.49
CA THR A 431 -16.97 12.67 12.05
C THR A 431 -15.99 12.27 10.95
N TYR A 432 -16.48 11.64 9.87
CA TYR A 432 -15.65 11.23 8.75
C TYR A 432 -15.16 12.42 7.91
N VAL A 433 -16.03 13.38 7.61
CA VAL A 433 -15.66 14.63 6.91
C VAL A 433 -14.58 15.37 7.70
N THR A 434 -14.72 15.51 9.02
CA THR A 434 -13.67 16.11 9.86
C THR A 434 -12.35 15.35 9.75
N VAL A 435 -12.37 14.01 9.67
CA VAL A 435 -11.14 13.24 9.41
C VAL A 435 -10.56 13.56 8.03
N LEU A 436 -11.38 13.65 7.00
CA LEU A 436 -10.93 13.97 5.64
C LEU A 436 -10.36 15.38 5.53
N GLU A 437 -11.01 16.38 6.13
CA GLU A 437 -10.54 17.77 6.18
C GLU A 437 -9.13 17.86 6.79
N ARG A 438 -8.95 17.18 7.92
CA ARG A 438 -7.69 17.16 8.68
C ARG A 438 -6.60 16.36 7.94
N LEU A 439 -6.97 15.23 7.34
CA LEU A 439 -6.02 14.41 6.57
C LEU A 439 -5.81 14.90 5.14
N SER A 440 -6.50 15.96 4.71
CA SER A 440 -6.47 16.46 3.34
C SER A 440 -5.06 16.70 2.80
N PRO A 441 -4.08 17.25 3.54
CA PRO A 441 -2.74 17.44 2.99
C PRO A 441 -2.08 16.09 2.63
N ILE A 442 -2.30 15.07 3.46
CA ILE A 442 -1.75 13.72 3.26
C ILE A 442 -2.48 13.02 2.13
N LEU A 443 -3.80 13.15 2.10
CA LEU A 443 -4.63 12.55 1.06
C LEU A 443 -4.31 13.13 -0.32
N ARG A 444 -4.01 14.42 -0.41
CA ARG A 444 -3.51 15.08 -1.63
C ARG A 444 -2.16 14.57 -2.06
N GLU A 445 -1.22 14.38 -1.14
CA GLU A 445 0.05 13.76 -1.50
C GLU A 445 -0.17 12.33 -2.02
N MET A 446 -1.06 11.56 -1.41
CA MET A 446 -1.30 10.17 -1.85
C MET A 446 -1.98 10.06 -3.21
N HIS A 447 -2.93 10.94 -3.52
CA HIS A 447 -3.80 10.80 -4.69
C HIS A 447 -3.53 11.83 -5.80
N CYS A 448 -2.88 12.93 -5.47
CA CYS A 448 -2.78 14.13 -6.32
C CYS A 448 -1.34 14.66 -6.45
N LEU A 449 -0.31 13.82 -6.21
CA LEU A 449 1.12 14.18 -6.13
C LEU A 449 1.71 14.95 -7.34
N HIS A 450 0.95 15.10 -8.44
CA HIS A 450 1.38 15.75 -9.69
C HIS A 450 0.39 16.77 -10.27
N VAL A 451 -0.63 17.18 -9.50
CA VAL A 451 -1.58 18.22 -9.93
C VAL A 451 -1.10 19.57 -9.40
N GLU A 452 -0.49 20.39 -10.27
CA GLU A 452 -0.10 21.76 -9.93
C GLU A 452 -1.14 22.78 -10.40
N GLY A 453 -1.89 23.38 -9.46
CA GLY A 453 -2.82 24.48 -9.74
C GLY A 453 -4.30 24.09 -9.68
N ILE A 454 -5.18 25.05 -9.98
CA ILE A 454 -6.64 24.83 -10.05
C ILE A 454 -6.90 23.87 -11.20
N SER A 455 -7.41 22.68 -10.89
CA SER A 455 -7.76 21.67 -11.88
C SER A 455 -8.95 22.17 -12.70
N ILE A 456 -8.73 22.46 -13.99
CA ILE A 456 -9.81 22.80 -14.92
C ILE A 456 -10.80 21.64 -15.02
N LEU A 457 -10.29 20.40 -14.92
CA LEU A 457 -11.12 19.19 -14.94
C LEU A 457 -11.96 19.01 -13.69
N LYS A 458 -11.62 19.64 -12.56
CA LYS A 458 -12.45 19.59 -11.34
C LYS A 458 -13.79 20.25 -11.56
N GLU A 459 -13.79 21.50 -12.05
CA GLU A 459 -15.04 22.24 -12.27
C GLU A 459 -15.88 21.56 -13.34
N GLU A 460 -15.26 21.09 -14.43
CA GLU A 460 -16.00 20.35 -15.46
C GLU A 460 -16.54 19.00 -14.95
N PHE A 461 -15.81 18.32 -14.05
CA PHE A 461 -16.29 17.09 -13.42
C PHE A 461 -17.40 17.36 -12.41
N LEU A 462 -17.35 18.47 -11.67
CA LEU A 462 -18.41 18.92 -10.79
C LEU A 462 -19.69 19.23 -11.57
N ASP A 463 -19.56 20.01 -12.65
CA ASP A 463 -20.67 20.32 -13.56
C ASP A 463 -21.26 19.04 -14.16
N PHE A 464 -20.40 18.09 -14.57
CA PHE A 464 -20.84 16.79 -15.07
C PHE A 464 -21.62 15.96 -14.03
N LEU A 465 -21.22 16.00 -12.77
CA LEU A 465 -21.88 15.24 -11.70
C LEU A 465 -23.20 15.87 -11.25
N TYR A 466 -23.33 17.20 -11.32
CA TYR A 466 -24.38 17.95 -10.64
C TYR A 466 -25.22 18.85 -11.56
N ASP A 467 -25.65 18.33 -12.71
CA ASP A 467 -26.72 18.92 -13.54
C ASP A 467 -28.09 19.12 -12.78
N ASN A 468 -28.18 18.80 -11.48
CA ASN A 468 -29.32 19.08 -10.59
C ASN A 468 -28.86 19.74 -9.26
N GLU A 469 -29.34 20.96 -9.01
CA GLU A 469 -28.90 21.95 -8.01
C GLU A 469 -28.95 21.53 -6.51
N GLU A 470 -29.43 20.33 -6.15
CA GLU A 470 -29.67 19.97 -4.73
C GLU A 470 -28.53 19.16 -4.06
N TYR A 471 -27.56 18.65 -4.84
CA TYR A 471 -26.43 17.84 -4.33
C TYR A 471 -25.04 18.52 -4.46
N GLU A 472 -25.02 19.75 -4.95
CA GLU A 472 -23.81 20.45 -5.39
C GLU A 472 -22.91 20.89 -4.22
N GLU A 473 -23.48 21.46 -3.15
CA GLU A 473 -22.68 22.15 -2.12
C GLU A 473 -21.85 21.21 -1.23
N GLU A 474 -22.43 20.08 -0.79
CA GLU A 474 -21.75 19.16 0.13
C GLU A 474 -20.69 18.28 -0.58
N SER A 475 -20.97 17.90 -1.83
CA SER A 475 -20.04 17.13 -2.65
C SER A 475 -18.88 18.00 -3.15
N ARG A 476 -19.17 19.27 -3.47
CA ARG A 476 -18.16 20.28 -3.75
C ARG A 476 -17.25 20.50 -2.54
N GLN A 477 -17.79 20.58 -1.32
CA GLN A 477 -16.94 20.68 -0.11
C GLN A 477 -15.91 19.54 -0.02
N ILE A 478 -16.31 18.31 -0.30
CA ILE A 478 -15.37 17.17 -0.27
C ILE A 478 -14.38 17.28 -1.42
N LEU A 479 -14.81 17.59 -2.64
CA LEU A 479 -13.89 17.75 -3.78
C LEU A 479 -12.89 18.90 -3.55
N ASP A 480 -13.31 20.00 -2.91
CA ASP A 480 -12.46 21.11 -2.49
C ASP A 480 -11.41 20.66 -1.45
N ILE A 481 -11.80 19.80 -0.50
CA ILE A 481 -10.87 19.19 0.46
C ILE A 481 -9.73 18.46 -0.28
N PHE A 482 -9.97 17.85 -1.44
CA PHE A 482 -8.92 17.11 -2.15
C PHE A 482 -8.19 17.91 -3.24
N ILE A 483 -8.76 18.98 -3.77
CA ILE A 483 -8.23 19.59 -5.01
C ILE A 483 -7.65 20.99 -4.79
N ASP A 484 -8.10 21.75 -3.76
CA ASP A 484 -7.72 23.17 -3.56
C ASP A 484 -6.76 23.42 -2.41
#